data_AF-A0A2V7PZ53-F1
#
_entry.id   AF-A0A2V7PZ53-F1
#
_cell.length_a   1.000
_cell.length_b   1.000
_cell.length_c   1.000
_cell.angle_alpha   90.00
_cell.angle_beta   90.00
_cell.angle_gamma   90.00
#
_symmetry.space_group_name_H-M   'P 1'
#
loop_
_entity.id
_entity.type
_entity.pdbx_description
1 polymer ?
#
loop_
_entity_poly.entity_id
_entity_poly.type
_entity_poly.pdbx_seq_one_letter_code
_entity_poly.pdbx_strand_id
1 'polypeptide(L)'
;MSDLRYALRTLRASPGLTLTATLTLGLGIGATTTIFTWADALVLHPFPLVHEPARLVWVRLRGPSGALENVVSYPDYLDWREQARSFEGGLVATRIDAFGLRQPGQGSQAERVWGMLVSANYFDVLGVRPLLGRGFAPEDASRPVGAPVVVISDALWRRRFGADPGIVGKEILLNNHSLTLIGVAPARFRGTTAALGFDLWTPLTMQPVLGAYSKLESRRERWLEVFGRLGPGVGLEQARAQLRAISLR
;
A
#
# COMPACT_ATOMS: atom_id res chain seq x y z
N MET A 1 7.55 -45.98 -27.90
CA MET A 1 8.72 -45.12 -28.26
C MET A 1 8.80 -44.80 -29.74
N SER A 2 8.39 -45.71 -30.64
CA SER A 2 8.27 -45.50 -32.09
C SER A 2 7.39 -44.31 -32.48
N ASP A 3 6.28 -44.09 -31.78
CA ASP A 3 5.29 -43.07 -32.14
C ASP A 3 5.78 -41.64 -31.92
N LEU A 4 6.56 -41.40 -30.85
CA LEU A 4 7.20 -40.11 -30.59
C LEU A 4 8.24 -39.74 -31.67
N ARG A 5 9.04 -40.72 -32.12
CA ARG A 5 10.00 -40.52 -33.22
C ARG A 5 9.29 -40.24 -34.54
N TYR A 6 8.19 -40.93 -34.81
CA TYR A 6 7.38 -40.70 -36.01
C TYR A 6 6.78 -39.30 -36.00
N ALA A 7 6.12 -38.90 -34.91
CA ALA A 7 5.55 -37.56 -34.74
C ALA A 7 6.59 -36.45 -34.94
N LEU A 8 7.79 -36.58 -34.35
CA LEU A 8 8.86 -35.58 -34.51
C LEU A 8 9.32 -35.45 -35.97
N ARG A 9 9.37 -36.58 -36.71
CA ARG A 9 9.75 -36.59 -38.12
C ARG A 9 8.70 -35.91 -38.98
N THR A 10 7.42 -36.13 -38.69
CA THR A 10 6.29 -35.53 -39.40
C THR A 10 6.20 -34.02 -39.17
N LEU A 11 6.46 -33.56 -37.94
CA LEU A 11 6.55 -32.13 -37.59
C LEU A 11 7.72 -31.45 -38.33
N ARG A 12 8.90 -32.10 -38.39
CA ARG A 12 10.05 -31.59 -39.16
C ARG A 12 9.83 -31.59 -40.68
N ALA A 13 9.01 -32.51 -41.21
CA ALA A 13 8.69 -32.58 -42.63
C ALA A 13 7.71 -31.48 -43.10
N SER A 14 7.00 -30.82 -42.16
CA SER A 14 6.01 -29.78 -42.46
C SER A 14 6.22 -28.52 -41.59
N PRO A 15 7.36 -27.80 -41.77
CA PRO A 15 7.76 -26.73 -40.87
C PRO A 15 6.79 -25.54 -40.83
N GLY A 16 6.16 -25.19 -41.95
CA GLY A 16 5.20 -24.07 -42.01
C GLY A 16 3.93 -24.31 -41.18
N LEU A 17 3.31 -25.48 -41.33
CA LEU A 17 2.12 -25.89 -40.57
C LEU A 17 2.44 -26.03 -39.07
N THR A 18 3.58 -26.65 -38.76
CA THR A 18 4.03 -26.83 -37.38
C THR A 18 4.29 -25.48 -36.70
N LEU A 19 4.91 -24.53 -37.42
CA LEU A 19 5.18 -23.19 -36.90
C LEU A 19 3.88 -22.43 -36.62
N THR A 20 2.94 -22.41 -37.56
CA THR A 20 1.65 -21.71 -37.36
C THR A 20 0.86 -22.32 -36.21
N ALA A 21 0.73 -23.65 -36.15
CA ALA A 21 0.04 -24.33 -35.06
C ALA A 21 0.68 -24.06 -33.69
N THR A 22 2.01 -24.09 -33.61
CA THR A 22 2.75 -23.82 -32.36
C THR A 22 2.59 -22.37 -31.93
N LEU A 23 2.65 -21.41 -32.86
CA LEU A 23 2.43 -19.99 -32.57
C LEU A 23 1.00 -19.73 -32.10
N THR A 24 0.00 -20.31 -32.76
CA THR A 24 -1.41 -20.16 -32.38
C THR A 24 -1.67 -20.74 -30.99
N LEU A 25 -1.17 -21.95 -30.71
CA LEU A 25 -1.29 -22.57 -29.37
C LEU A 25 -0.53 -21.76 -28.31
N GLY A 26 0.71 -21.35 -28.61
CA GLY A 26 1.53 -20.54 -27.71
C GLY A 26 0.88 -19.20 -27.37
N LEU A 27 0.31 -18.50 -28.36
CA LEU A 27 -0.43 -17.26 -28.16
C LEU A 27 -1.71 -17.48 -27.35
N GLY A 28 -2.48 -18.53 -27.64
CA GLY A 28 -3.70 -18.85 -26.91
C GLY A 28 -3.43 -19.19 -25.43
N ILE A 29 -2.42 -20.02 -25.17
CA ILE A 29 -2.00 -20.38 -23.82
C ILE A 29 -1.42 -19.16 -23.09
N GLY A 30 -0.58 -18.36 -23.75
CA GLY A 30 0.00 -17.15 -23.16
C GLY A 30 -1.06 -16.12 -22.77
N ALA A 31 -2.02 -15.85 -23.66
CA ALA A 31 -3.09 -14.89 -23.42
C ALA A 31 -3.99 -15.32 -22.25
N THR A 32 -4.44 -16.58 -22.24
CA THR A 32 -5.28 -17.11 -21.17
C THR A 32 -4.55 -17.13 -19.82
N THR A 33 -3.29 -17.57 -19.80
CA THR A 33 -2.46 -17.58 -18.58
C THR A 33 -2.26 -16.16 -18.02
N THR A 34 -2.06 -15.16 -18.90
CA THR A 34 -1.89 -13.76 -18.48
C THR A 34 -3.16 -13.23 -17.82
N ILE A 35 -4.34 -13.50 -18.40
CA ILE A 35 -5.64 -13.09 -17.83
C ILE A 35 -5.84 -13.73 -16.47
N PHE A 36 -5.60 -15.04 -16.33
CA PHE A 36 -5.74 -15.72 -15.04
C PHE A 36 -4.74 -15.23 -14.00
N THR A 37 -3.50 -14.91 -14.40
CA THR A 37 -2.50 -14.35 -13.49
C THR A 37 -2.92 -12.97 -12.97
N TRP A 38 -3.46 -12.12 -13.85
CA TRP A 38 -4.01 -10.83 -13.44
C TRP A 38 -5.23 -10.98 -12.55
N ALA A 39 -6.14 -11.89 -12.89
CA ALA A 39 -7.31 -12.17 -12.07
C ALA A 39 -6.91 -12.69 -10.67
N ASP A 40 -5.96 -13.63 -10.59
CA ASP A 40 -5.45 -14.11 -9.30
C ASP A 40 -4.79 -12.98 -8.50
N ALA A 41 -3.92 -12.19 -9.13
CA ALA A 41 -3.21 -11.09 -8.45
C ALA A 41 -4.15 -9.95 -8.01
N LEU A 42 -5.26 -9.70 -8.70
CA LEU A 42 -6.17 -8.58 -8.41
C LEU A 42 -7.40 -8.99 -7.60
N VAL A 43 -7.88 -10.22 -7.75
CA VAL A 43 -9.13 -10.70 -7.14
C VAL A 43 -8.86 -11.64 -5.99
N LEU A 44 -7.94 -12.61 -6.15
CA LEU A 44 -7.75 -13.69 -5.19
C LEU A 44 -6.68 -13.36 -4.15
N HIS A 45 -5.60 -12.69 -4.54
CA HIS A 45 -4.47 -12.38 -3.67
C HIS A 45 -4.01 -10.91 -3.80
N PRO A 46 -4.91 -9.91 -3.61
CA PRO A 46 -4.59 -8.49 -3.83
C PRO A 46 -3.52 -7.94 -2.89
N PHE A 47 -3.27 -8.58 -1.74
CA PHE A 47 -2.34 -8.11 -0.71
C PHE A 47 -1.32 -9.20 -0.31
N PRO A 48 -0.31 -9.47 -1.14
CA PRO A 48 0.76 -10.39 -0.77
C PRO A 48 1.48 -9.88 0.49
N LEU A 49 1.79 -10.78 1.44
CA LEU A 49 2.42 -10.53 2.75
C LEU A 49 1.53 -9.95 3.86
N VAL A 50 0.34 -9.45 3.56
CA VAL A 50 -0.53 -8.94 4.61
C VAL A 50 -1.06 -10.13 5.41
N HIS A 51 -0.88 -10.09 6.73
CA HIS A 51 -1.40 -11.13 7.61
C HIS A 51 -2.94 -11.18 7.50
N GLU A 52 -3.55 -12.36 7.46
CA GLU A 52 -5.01 -12.58 7.43
C GLU A 52 -5.84 -11.49 6.70
N PRO A 53 -5.67 -11.34 5.38
CA PRO A 53 -6.26 -10.22 4.62
C PRO A 53 -7.80 -10.29 4.57
N ALA A 54 -8.40 -11.47 4.77
CA ALA A 54 -9.85 -11.66 4.80
C ALA A 54 -10.56 -10.93 5.95
N ARG A 55 -9.84 -10.59 7.03
CA ARG A 55 -10.39 -9.81 8.17
C ARG A 55 -10.19 -8.31 8.00
N LEU A 56 -9.46 -7.87 6.98
CA LEU A 56 -9.28 -6.44 6.72
C LEU A 56 -10.53 -5.90 6.03
N VAL A 57 -11.09 -4.86 6.65
CA VAL A 57 -12.30 -4.20 6.15
C VAL A 57 -12.06 -2.71 6.03
N TRP A 58 -12.59 -2.14 4.96
CA TRP A 58 -12.58 -0.69 4.74
C TRP A 58 -13.79 -0.05 5.41
N VAL A 59 -13.54 1.06 6.11
CA VAL A 59 -14.59 1.87 6.72
C VAL A 59 -15.06 2.89 5.70
N ARG A 60 -16.35 2.87 5.39
CA ARG A 60 -17.00 3.83 4.49
C ARG A 60 -18.10 4.57 5.24
N LEU A 61 -18.10 5.89 5.12
CA LEU A 61 -19.19 6.74 5.61
C LEU A 61 -20.35 6.69 4.63
N ARG A 62 -21.56 6.90 5.14
CA ARG A 62 -22.73 7.20 4.29
C ARG A 62 -23.04 8.68 4.46
N GLY A 63 -22.84 9.44 3.39
CA GLY A 63 -23.14 10.87 3.37
C GLY A 63 -24.64 11.15 3.46
N PRO A 64 -25.05 12.42 3.68
CA PRO A 64 -26.46 12.82 3.77
C PRO A 64 -27.27 12.47 2.53
N SER A 65 -26.63 12.44 1.36
CA SER A 65 -27.23 12.04 0.07
C SER A 65 -27.41 10.53 -0.09
N GLY A 66 -27.00 9.72 0.90
CA GLY A 66 -26.96 8.26 0.82
C GLY A 66 -25.75 7.70 0.06
N ALA A 67 -24.93 8.56 -0.57
CA ALA A 67 -23.70 8.15 -1.24
C ALA A 67 -22.68 7.61 -0.23
N LEU A 68 -21.94 6.56 -0.62
CA LEU A 68 -20.81 6.09 0.17
C LEU A 68 -19.63 7.04 -0.02
N GLU A 69 -19.21 7.66 1.07
CA GLU A 69 -17.97 8.42 1.12
C GLU A 69 -16.85 7.52 1.64
N ASN A 70 -15.77 7.43 0.88
CA ASN A 70 -14.61 6.60 1.23
C ASN A 70 -13.58 7.37 2.08
N VAL A 71 -13.84 8.64 2.37
CA VAL A 71 -12.90 9.53 3.04
C VAL A 71 -13.48 10.12 4.31
N VAL A 72 -12.66 10.20 5.34
CA VAL A 72 -12.99 10.80 6.64
C VAL A 72 -12.00 11.91 7.00
N SER A 73 -12.38 12.75 7.96
CA SER A 73 -11.47 13.76 8.51
C SER A 73 -10.50 13.14 9.51
N TYR A 74 -9.35 13.79 9.72
CA TYR A 74 -8.38 13.32 10.72
C TYR A 74 -8.96 13.30 12.15
N PRO A 75 -9.72 14.32 12.60
CA PRO A 75 -10.37 14.25 13.91
C PRO A 75 -11.39 13.11 14.04
N ASP A 76 -12.21 12.84 13.01
CA ASP A 76 -13.16 11.71 13.06
C ASP A 76 -12.43 10.36 13.15
N TYR A 77 -11.30 10.23 12.44
CA TYR A 77 -10.44 9.05 12.55
C TYR A 77 -9.89 8.88 13.97
N LEU A 78 -9.46 9.97 14.63
CA LEU A 78 -8.97 9.89 16.01
C LEU A 78 -10.06 9.41 16.97
N ASP A 79 -11.28 9.96 16.86
CA ASP A 79 -12.42 9.55 17.67
C ASP A 79 -12.72 8.05 17.51
N TRP A 80 -12.70 7.57 16.27
CA TRP A 80 -12.88 6.15 15.98
C TRP A 80 -11.74 5.29 16.50
N ARG A 81 -10.49 5.72 16.32
CA ARG A 81 -9.30 4.97 16.76
C ARG A 81 -9.31 4.72 18.26
N GLU A 82 -9.78 5.68 19.05
CA GLU A 82 -9.83 5.57 20.52
C GLU A 82 -10.95 4.63 21.01
N GLN A 83 -12.05 4.55 20.28
CA GLN A 83 -13.28 3.89 20.74
C GLN A 83 -13.60 2.57 20.03
N ALA A 84 -13.07 2.33 18.83
CA ALA A 84 -13.40 1.18 18.00
C ALA A 84 -12.64 -0.10 18.42
N ARG A 85 -13.09 -0.73 19.51
CA ARG A 85 -12.51 -1.96 20.07
C ARG A 85 -12.73 -3.23 19.22
N SER A 86 -13.59 -3.16 18.20
CA SER A 86 -13.84 -4.28 17.27
C SER A 86 -12.64 -4.60 16.37
N PHE A 87 -11.63 -3.72 16.31
CA PHE A 87 -10.49 -3.83 15.41
C PHE A 87 -9.21 -4.19 16.15
N GLU A 88 -8.61 -5.32 15.78
CA GLU A 88 -7.31 -5.78 16.26
C GLU A 88 -6.20 -4.85 15.78
N GLY A 89 -5.40 -4.33 16.71
CA GLY A 89 -4.38 -3.31 16.43
C GLY A 89 -4.94 -1.91 16.09
N GLY A 90 -6.26 -1.74 16.18
CA GLY A 90 -6.97 -0.49 15.93
C GLY A 90 -7.19 -0.17 14.44
N LEU A 91 -7.75 1.01 14.20
CA LEU A 91 -7.98 1.51 12.84
C LEU A 91 -6.71 2.15 12.28
N VAL A 92 -6.53 1.98 10.98
CA VAL A 92 -5.44 2.52 10.18
C VAL A 92 -6.02 3.56 9.22
N ALA A 93 -5.43 4.74 9.21
CA ALA A 93 -5.77 5.79 8.26
C ALA A 93 -4.66 5.95 7.24
N THR A 94 -5.05 6.18 5.99
CA THR A 94 -4.13 6.32 4.87
C THR A 94 -4.57 7.39 3.89
N ARG A 95 -3.61 7.96 3.18
CA ARG A 95 -3.83 8.84 2.04
C ARG A 95 -2.73 8.62 1.02
N ILE A 96 -3.10 8.38 -0.23
CA ILE A 96 -2.16 8.38 -1.36
C ILE A 96 -1.80 9.82 -1.71
N ASP A 97 -0.52 10.11 -1.90
CA ASP A 97 -0.06 11.41 -2.38
C ASP A 97 1.14 11.28 -3.34
N ALA A 98 1.40 12.34 -4.09
CA ALA A 98 2.59 12.46 -4.93
C ALA A 98 3.61 13.39 -4.27
N PHE A 99 4.87 12.96 -4.27
CA PHE A 99 5.96 13.72 -3.65
C PHE A 99 7.08 13.97 -4.65
N GLY A 100 7.76 15.10 -4.50
CA GLY A 100 9.05 15.34 -5.13
C GLY A 100 10.17 14.81 -4.25
N LEU A 101 10.81 13.72 -4.67
CA LEU A 101 11.94 13.10 -3.99
C LEU A 101 13.27 13.65 -4.52
N ARG A 102 14.17 14.00 -3.59
CA ARG A 102 15.56 14.37 -3.87
C ARG A 102 16.50 13.82 -2.81
N GLN A 103 17.73 13.48 -3.21
CA GLN A 103 18.80 13.19 -2.27
C GLN A 103 19.53 14.47 -1.87
N PRO A 104 19.86 14.68 -0.58
CA PRO A 104 20.71 15.80 -0.17
C PRO A 104 22.01 15.84 -0.98
N GLY A 105 22.39 17.03 -1.46
CA GLY A 105 23.61 17.22 -2.27
C GLY A 105 23.52 16.81 -3.74
N GLN A 106 22.46 16.12 -4.18
CA GLN A 106 22.12 16.04 -5.61
C GLN A 106 21.38 17.32 -6.03
N GLY A 107 21.63 17.81 -7.25
CA GLY A 107 21.12 19.08 -7.78
C GLY A 107 19.59 19.22 -7.81
N SER A 108 19.07 20.17 -8.59
CA SER A 108 17.63 20.51 -8.56
C SER A 108 16.67 19.45 -9.12
N GLN A 109 17.16 18.30 -9.60
CA GLN A 109 16.33 17.29 -10.27
C GLN A 109 15.56 16.43 -9.26
N ALA A 110 14.35 16.88 -8.91
CA ALA A 110 13.40 16.09 -8.13
C ALA A 110 12.75 15.01 -9.01
N GLU A 111 12.67 13.78 -8.51
CA GLU A 111 11.87 12.72 -9.10
C GLU A 111 10.47 12.75 -8.47
N ARG A 112 9.42 12.71 -9.30
CA ARG A 112 8.07 12.51 -8.80
C ARG A 112 7.88 11.04 -8.41
N VAL A 113 7.57 10.79 -7.15
CA VAL A 113 7.29 9.47 -6.59
C VAL A 113 5.87 9.41 -6.02
N TRP A 114 5.28 8.22 -5.98
CA TRP A 114 3.97 8.00 -5.37
C TRP A 114 4.16 7.38 -4.00
N GLY A 115 3.59 7.99 -2.96
CA GLY A 115 3.72 7.51 -1.59
C GLY A 115 2.40 7.52 -0.84
N MET A 116 2.45 7.09 0.41
CA MET A 116 1.30 7.15 1.31
C MET A 116 1.64 7.89 2.60
N LEU A 117 0.74 8.79 3.01
CA LEU A 117 0.66 9.23 4.40
C LEU A 117 -0.12 8.16 5.17
N VAL A 118 0.43 7.64 6.26
CA VAL A 118 -0.18 6.54 7.02
C VAL A 118 -0.13 6.75 8.54
N SER A 119 -1.06 6.15 9.28
CA SER A 119 -0.99 6.14 10.74
C SER A 119 0.17 5.27 11.24
N ALA A 120 0.69 5.55 12.44
CA ALA A 120 1.87 4.82 12.97
C ALA A 120 1.67 3.29 13.01
N ASN A 121 0.48 2.82 13.34
CA ASN A 121 0.15 1.40 13.41
C ASN A 121 -0.01 0.71 12.04
N TYR A 122 0.26 1.39 10.92
CA TYR A 122 0.06 0.84 9.57
C TYR A 122 0.79 -0.49 9.34
N PHE A 123 2.09 -0.53 9.61
CA PHE A 123 2.90 -1.74 9.41
C PHE A 123 2.51 -2.85 10.38
N ASP A 124 2.23 -2.50 11.64
CA ASP A 124 1.86 -3.45 12.70
C ASP A 124 0.52 -4.13 12.41
N VAL A 125 -0.52 -3.36 12.06
CA VAL A 125 -1.85 -3.90 11.72
C VAL A 125 -1.78 -4.78 10.48
N LEU A 126 -0.95 -4.45 9.50
CA LEU A 126 -0.74 -5.27 8.31
C LEU A 126 0.13 -6.51 8.57
N GLY A 127 0.85 -6.56 9.69
CA GLY A 127 1.81 -7.61 9.99
C GLY A 127 3.06 -7.54 9.10
N VAL A 128 3.38 -6.37 8.56
CA VAL A 128 4.50 -6.18 7.62
C VAL A 128 5.72 -5.67 8.37
N ARG A 129 6.80 -6.45 8.34
CA ARG A 129 8.08 -6.07 8.96
C ARG A 129 9.06 -5.56 7.91
N PRO A 130 9.64 -4.35 8.06
CA PRO A 130 10.71 -3.88 7.17
C PRO A 130 11.89 -4.84 7.09
N LEU A 131 12.48 -4.94 5.89
CA LEU A 131 13.68 -5.72 5.61
C LEU A 131 14.91 -5.13 6.31
N LEU A 132 15.00 -3.80 6.33
CA LEU A 132 16.03 -3.04 7.05
C LEU A 132 15.36 -2.03 7.96
N GLY A 133 15.99 -1.75 9.11
CA GLY A 133 15.53 -0.76 10.07
C GLY A 133 14.23 -1.17 10.78
N ARG A 134 13.29 -0.23 10.90
CA ARG A 134 12.03 -0.40 11.63
C ARG A 134 10.84 0.24 10.93
N GLY A 135 9.64 -0.17 11.35
CA GLY A 135 8.39 0.53 11.00
C GLY A 135 8.20 1.79 11.86
N PHE A 136 7.04 2.42 11.76
CA PHE A 136 6.70 3.59 12.57
C PHE A 136 6.37 3.19 14.00
N ALA A 137 6.84 4.01 14.94
CA ALA A 137 6.45 3.96 16.34
C ALA A 137 5.38 5.04 16.62
N PRO A 138 4.58 4.94 17.70
CA PRO A 138 3.57 5.94 18.04
C PRO A 138 4.12 7.37 18.13
N GLU A 139 5.36 7.53 18.59
CA GLU A 139 6.04 8.82 18.76
C GLU A 139 6.39 9.48 17.41
N ASP A 140 6.60 8.69 16.36
CA ASP A 140 6.84 9.21 15.01
C ASP A 140 5.59 9.91 14.43
N ALA A 141 4.41 9.62 14.97
CA ALA A 141 3.13 10.20 14.56
C ALA A 141 2.49 11.08 15.65
N SER A 142 3.27 11.61 16.61
CA SER A 142 2.78 12.52 17.64
C SER A 142 2.53 13.95 17.10
N ARG A 143 1.80 14.78 17.85
CA ARG A 143 1.59 16.21 17.54
C ARG A 143 2.54 17.09 18.37
N PRO A 144 2.92 18.31 17.93
CA PRO A 144 2.42 19.06 16.76
C PRO A 144 2.86 18.52 15.39
N VAL A 145 4.04 17.92 15.30
CA VAL A 145 4.51 17.05 14.20
C VAL A 145 5.47 16.06 14.86
N GLY A 146 5.31 14.76 14.60
CA GLY A 146 6.20 13.73 15.12
C GLY A 146 7.58 13.80 14.45
N ALA A 147 8.42 12.79 14.65
CA ALA A 147 9.69 12.74 13.93
C ALA A 147 9.45 12.70 12.40
N PRO A 148 10.14 13.53 11.59
CA PRO A 148 10.01 13.51 10.13
C PRO A 148 10.69 12.25 9.60
N VAL A 149 9.98 11.14 9.59
CA VAL A 149 10.52 9.82 9.22
C VAL A 149 9.83 9.24 8.00
N VAL A 150 10.52 8.36 7.31
CA VAL A 150 10.04 7.71 6.08
C VAL A 150 10.52 6.27 6.01
N VAL A 151 9.66 5.40 5.51
CA VAL A 151 9.98 4.03 5.09
C VAL A 151 9.87 3.98 3.58
N ILE A 152 10.87 3.45 2.89
CA ILE A 152 10.85 3.34 1.42
C ILE A 152 10.61 1.91 0.96
N SER A 153 10.14 1.73 -0.28
CA SER A 153 10.01 0.39 -0.87
C SER A 153 11.38 -0.16 -1.29
N ASP A 154 11.52 -1.49 -1.33
CA ASP A 154 12.70 -2.17 -1.91
C ASP A 154 12.96 -1.72 -3.35
N ALA A 155 11.90 -1.48 -4.14
CA ALA A 155 12.03 -1.01 -5.52
C ALA A 155 12.68 0.38 -5.61
N LEU A 156 12.25 1.32 -4.77
CA LEU A 156 12.86 2.66 -4.70
C LEU A 156 14.29 2.57 -4.18
N TRP A 157 14.52 1.78 -3.12
CA TRP A 157 15.84 1.55 -2.53
C TRP A 157 16.86 1.04 -3.56
N ARG A 158 16.48 0.05 -4.39
CA ARG A 158 17.33 -0.47 -5.47
C ARG A 158 17.54 0.56 -6.58
N ARG A 159 16.45 1.17 -7.08
CA ARG A 159 16.47 2.06 -8.25
C ARG A 159 17.25 3.36 -7.98
N ARG A 160 17.12 3.92 -6.77
CA ARG A 160 17.63 5.27 -6.47
C ARG A 160 18.75 5.31 -5.44
N PHE A 161 18.85 4.30 -4.58
CA PHE A 161 19.84 4.26 -3.51
C PHE A 161 20.84 3.12 -3.68
N GLY A 162 20.88 2.48 -4.86
CA GLY A 162 21.86 1.44 -5.19
C GLY A 162 21.79 0.20 -4.30
N ALA A 163 20.66 -0.03 -3.63
CA ALA A 163 20.52 -1.06 -2.60
C ALA A 163 21.57 -0.94 -1.47
N ASP A 164 21.96 0.29 -1.10
CA ASP A 164 22.90 0.55 -0.02
C ASP A 164 22.37 0.02 1.34
N PRO A 165 23.04 -0.97 1.98
CA PRO A 165 22.60 -1.51 3.27
C PRO A 165 22.73 -0.49 4.42
N GLY A 166 23.55 0.56 4.25
CA GLY A 166 23.71 1.66 5.19
C GLY A 166 22.71 2.81 4.99
N ILE A 167 21.60 2.59 4.28
CA ILE A 167 20.62 3.64 3.98
C ILE A 167 19.82 4.12 5.21
N VAL A 168 19.65 3.26 6.21
CA VAL A 168 18.89 3.58 7.43
C VAL A 168 19.62 4.63 8.24
N GLY A 169 18.91 5.67 8.67
CA GLY A 169 19.44 6.85 9.36
C GLY A 169 19.86 7.98 8.41
N LYS A 170 19.92 7.74 7.09
CA LYS A 170 20.20 8.81 6.12
C LYS A 170 18.97 9.68 5.88
N GLU A 171 19.24 10.90 5.44
CA GLU A 171 18.20 11.86 5.10
C GLU A 171 17.81 11.79 3.62
N ILE A 172 16.52 11.96 3.35
CA ILE A 172 15.99 12.23 2.01
C ILE A 172 15.12 13.47 2.06
N LEU A 173 15.04 14.19 0.94
CA LEU A 173 14.20 15.38 0.82
C LEU A 173 12.90 15.00 0.12
N LEU A 174 11.77 15.17 0.81
CA LEU A 174 10.43 15.09 0.22
C LEU A 174 9.80 16.48 0.20
N ASN A 175 9.42 16.96 -0.99
CA ASN A 175 8.90 18.33 -1.18
C ASN A 175 9.81 19.40 -0.51
N ASN A 176 11.12 19.20 -0.60
CA ASN A 176 12.17 20.00 0.05
C ASN A 176 12.24 19.95 1.59
N HIS A 177 11.48 19.07 2.25
CA HIS A 177 11.61 18.81 3.69
C HIS A 177 12.49 17.59 3.94
N SER A 178 13.40 17.70 4.91
CA SER A 178 14.28 16.58 5.28
C SER A 178 13.53 15.58 6.15
N LEU A 179 13.58 14.31 5.73
CA LEU A 179 13.04 13.18 6.47
C LEU A 179 14.14 12.13 6.65
N THR A 180 14.19 11.54 7.84
CA THR A 180 15.09 10.43 8.15
C THR A 180 14.50 9.12 7.65
N LEU A 181 15.25 8.40 6.84
CA LEU A 181 14.88 7.06 6.39
C LEU A 181 15.10 6.07 7.53
N ILE A 182 14.02 5.49 8.04
CA ILE A 182 14.08 4.60 9.20
C ILE A 182 13.89 3.12 8.84
N GLY A 183 13.52 2.81 7.59
CA GLY A 183 13.41 1.44 7.14
C GLY A 183 13.17 1.26 5.65
N VAL A 184 13.31 0.01 5.20
CA VAL A 184 13.04 -0.44 3.83
C VAL A 184 11.99 -1.56 3.88
N ALA A 185 10.86 -1.37 3.23
CA ALA A 185 9.79 -2.37 3.19
C ALA A 185 10.17 -3.59 2.34
N PRO A 186 9.62 -4.79 2.63
CA PRO A 186 9.91 -6.01 1.85
C PRO A 186 9.53 -5.87 0.37
N ALA A 187 10.26 -6.54 -0.53
CA ALA A 187 10.05 -6.45 -1.98
C ALA A 187 8.64 -6.81 -2.47
N ARG A 188 7.95 -7.72 -1.78
CA ARG A 188 6.58 -8.10 -2.12
C ARG A 188 5.52 -7.14 -1.55
N PHE A 189 5.89 -6.23 -0.65
CA PHE A 189 4.97 -5.26 -0.09
C PHE A 189 4.88 -4.03 -0.99
N ARG A 190 3.66 -3.76 -1.47
CA ARG A 190 3.38 -2.65 -2.41
C ARG A 190 2.42 -1.61 -1.83
N GLY A 191 1.93 -1.82 -0.60
CA GLY A 191 0.91 -1.01 0.05
C GLY A 191 -0.45 -1.69 0.10
N THR A 192 -1.48 -0.90 0.42
CA THR A 192 -2.85 -1.37 0.71
C THR A 192 -3.87 -1.02 -0.37
N THR A 193 -3.43 -0.54 -1.53
CA THR A 193 -4.30 -0.28 -2.67
C THR A 193 -4.00 -1.27 -3.77
N ALA A 194 -4.96 -2.14 -4.08
CA ALA A 194 -4.81 -3.17 -5.10
C ALA A 194 -4.40 -2.54 -6.46
N ALA A 195 -3.58 -3.27 -7.21
CA ALA A 195 -2.98 -2.83 -8.49
C ALA A 195 -2.02 -1.63 -8.43
N LEU A 196 -1.86 -0.97 -7.28
CA LEU A 196 -0.91 0.14 -7.12
C LEU A 196 0.32 -0.31 -6.32
N GLY A 197 1.46 0.32 -6.62
CA GLY A 197 2.69 0.21 -5.85
C GLY A 197 3.14 1.59 -5.40
N PHE A 198 3.55 1.70 -4.15
CA PHE A 198 4.07 2.95 -3.58
C PHE A 198 5.57 2.87 -3.36
N ASP A 199 6.24 3.99 -3.60
CA ASP A 199 7.68 4.15 -3.42
C ASP A 199 8.05 4.40 -1.95
N LEU A 200 7.13 4.98 -1.15
CA LEU A 200 7.37 5.33 0.25
C LEU A 200 6.11 5.46 1.10
N TRP A 201 6.31 5.42 2.42
CA TRP A 201 5.32 5.68 3.46
C TRP A 201 5.89 6.68 4.46
N THR A 202 5.06 7.59 4.98
CA THR A 202 5.44 8.57 6.02
C THR A 202 4.25 8.89 6.93
N PRO A 203 4.44 9.32 8.20
CA PRO A 203 3.33 9.54 9.13
C PRO A 203 2.30 10.59 8.64
N LEU A 204 1.01 10.35 8.93
CA LEU A 204 -0.08 11.31 8.64
C LEU A 204 0.16 12.72 9.21
N THR A 205 0.86 12.82 10.33
CA THR A 205 1.24 14.09 10.97
C THR A 205 2.19 14.94 10.13
N MET A 206 2.79 14.38 9.07
CA MET A 206 3.56 15.14 8.08
C MET A 206 2.68 15.92 7.10
N GLN A 207 1.36 15.73 7.10
CA GLN A 207 0.46 16.41 6.16
C GLN A 207 0.59 17.95 6.15
N PRO A 208 0.69 18.65 7.29
CA PRO A 208 0.87 20.11 7.29
C PRO A 208 2.23 20.56 6.75
N VAL A 209 3.26 19.70 6.82
CA VAL A 209 4.62 19.98 6.37
C VAL A 209 4.75 19.71 4.86
N LEU A 210 4.18 18.60 4.40
CA LEU A 210 4.31 18.16 3.00
C LEU A 210 3.19 18.68 2.09
N GLY A 211 2.10 19.19 2.68
CA GLY A 211 0.95 19.75 1.98
C GLY A 211 0.94 21.28 1.98
N ALA A 212 0.00 21.87 1.23
CA ALA A 212 -0.11 23.33 1.10
C ALA A 212 -0.65 24.03 2.36
N TYR A 213 -1.48 23.33 3.15
CA TYR A 213 -2.05 23.84 4.40
C TYR A 213 -2.43 22.67 5.33
N SER A 214 -2.62 22.95 6.62
CA SER A 214 -2.99 21.93 7.62
C SER A 214 -4.45 21.48 7.47
N LYS A 215 -4.65 20.17 7.32
CA LYS A 215 -5.96 19.49 7.30
C LYS A 215 -6.20 18.67 8.56
N LEU A 216 -5.23 18.60 9.47
CA LEU A 216 -5.30 17.74 10.66
C LEU A 216 -6.37 18.20 11.65
N GLU A 217 -6.73 19.49 11.66
CA GLU A 217 -7.66 20.05 12.64
C GLU A 217 -9.08 20.25 12.10
N SER A 218 -9.26 20.16 10.78
CA SER A 218 -10.54 20.46 10.16
C SER A 218 -11.39 19.19 10.00
N ARG A 219 -12.50 19.12 10.73
CA ARG A 219 -13.54 18.10 10.52
C ARG A 219 -14.23 18.19 9.15
N ARG A 220 -14.12 19.35 8.49
CA ARG A 220 -14.68 19.56 7.13
C ARG A 220 -13.79 18.98 6.05
N GLU A 221 -12.48 18.87 6.31
CA GLU A 221 -11.52 18.28 5.38
C GLU A 221 -11.57 16.75 5.50
N ARG A 222 -12.28 16.09 4.58
CA ARG A 222 -12.33 14.62 4.48
C ARG A 222 -11.36 14.14 3.41
N TRP A 223 -10.31 13.45 3.83
CA TRP A 223 -9.21 13.07 2.94
C TRP A 223 -8.59 11.71 3.28
N LEU A 224 -9.01 11.05 4.36
CA LEU A 224 -8.41 9.81 4.82
C LEU A 224 -9.25 8.61 4.46
N GLU A 225 -8.65 7.62 3.80
CA GLU A 225 -9.23 6.30 3.68
C GLU A 225 -8.85 5.49 4.93
N VAL A 226 -9.84 4.85 5.55
CA VAL A 226 -9.65 4.12 6.81
C VAL A 226 -9.97 2.66 6.64
N PHE A 227 -9.12 1.80 7.17
CA PHE A 227 -9.36 0.36 7.26
C PHE A 227 -8.96 -0.17 8.63
N GLY A 228 -9.38 -1.40 8.94
CA GLY A 228 -8.95 -2.10 10.14
C GLY A 228 -9.09 -3.59 10.01
N ARG A 229 -8.37 -4.32 10.86
CA ARG A 229 -8.47 -5.77 10.98
C ARG A 229 -9.52 -6.11 12.01
N LEU A 230 -10.58 -6.83 11.64
CA LEU A 230 -11.58 -7.28 12.60
C LEU A 230 -10.94 -8.20 13.64
N GLY A 231 -11.30 -8.06 14.91
CA GLY A 231 -10.87 -8.97 15.97
C GLY A 231 -11.32 -10.43 15.72
N PRO A 232 -10.67 -11.42 16.36
CA PRO A 232 -11.04 -12.82 16.21
C PRO A 232 -12.53 -13.03 16.59
N GLY A 233 -13.31 -13.60 15.67
CA GLY A 233 -14.74 -13.85 15.87
C GLY A 233 -15.66 -12.61 15.79
N VAL A 234 -15.13 -11.42 15.51
CA VAL A 234 -15.95 -10.21 15.37
C VAL A 234 -16.60 -10.16 14.00
N GLY A 235 -17.94 -10.11 13.97
CA GLY A 235 -18.72 -9.98 12.74
C GLY A 235 -18.72 -8.56 12.17
N LEU A 236 -18.90 -8.44 10.84
CA LEU A 236 -18.96 -7.15 10.15
C LEU A 236 -20.06 -6.22 10.69
N GLU A 237 -21.25 -6.77 10.96
CA GLU A 237 -22.38 -5.98 11.47
C GLU A 237 -22.13 -5.47 12.90
N GLN A 238 -21.40 -6.22 13.73
CA GLN A 238 -21.00 -5.77 15.06
C GLN A 238 -20.04 -4.58 14.99
N ALA A 239 -19.00 -4.67 14.15
CA ALA A 239 -18.05 -3.59 13.94
C ALA A 239 -18.75 -2.33 13.35
N ARG A 240 -19.68 -2.54 12.41
CA ARG A 240 -20.50 -1.47 11.83
C ARG A 240 -21.39 -0.78 12.87
N ALA A 241 -22.04 -1.54 13.75
CA ALA A 241 -22.87 -0.99 14.82
C ALA A 241 -22.04 -0.14 15.79
N GLN A 242 -20.83 -0.60 16.15
CA GLN A 242 -19.92 0.16 17.01
C GLN A 242 -19.51 1.50 16.37
N LEU A 243 -19.07 1.49 15.11
CA LEU A 243 -18.67 2.73 14.42
C LEU A 243 -19.82 3.72 14.29
N ARG A 244 -21.04 3.24 14.03
CA ARG A 244 -22.24 4.09 14.00
C ARG A 244 -22.52 4.75 15.33
N ALA A 245 -22.35 4.03 16.44
CA ALA A 245 -22.57 4.59 17.77
C ALA A 245 -21.57 5.72 18.10
N ILE A 246 -20.33 5.62 17.62
CA ILE A 246 -19.31 6.65 17.82
C ILE A 246 -19.63 7.90 17.00
N SER A 247 -20.04 7.73 15.74
CA SER A 247 -20.32 8.86 14.83
C SER A 247 -21.62 9.63 15.12
N LEU A 248 -22.43 9.20 16.07
CA LEU A 248 -23.67 9.86 16.49
C LEU A 248 -23.48 10.81 17.70
N ARG A 249 -22.27 10.87 18.27
CA ARG A 249 -21.90 11.84 19.31
C ARG A 249 -21.33 13.10 18.70
#